data_AF-A0A5C9E2W6-F1
#
_entry.id   AF-A0A5C9E2W6-F1
#
_cell.length_a   1.000
_cell.length_b   1.000
_cell.length_c   1.000
_cell.angle_alpha   90.00
_cell.angle_beta   90.00
_cell.angle_gamma   90.00
#
_symmetry.space_group_name_H-M   'P 1'
#
loop_
_entity.id
_entity.type
_entity.pdbx_description
1 polymer ?
#
loop_
_entity_poly.entity_id
_entity_poly.type
_entity_poly.pdbx_seq_one_letter_code
_entity_poly.pdbx_strand_id
1 'polypeptide(L)'
;MKEYSSGISRTVSTLVIIAIIISSGILVIALMQSNGNITTTPTTPSNGDFGAMAVEYIESRRDDVIFYWTCNNTLVNEDITTYYQQTEPSAFVDGIYINQTSTGADISVLFAPYSSDLIGEGSIDQTTYESLNGDLLNNGIGKMEAASTHPNDFPSSWPIDLYMYIFFDDDSFFFIGYTSDDGMVFIQNGTWSGFRSNGHPDVTGYIGNGYWLVEDGHLNSGMTALYTTVTNNVDYPEA
;
A
#
# COMPACT_ATOMS: atom_id res chain seq x y z
N MET A 1 48.01 -21.73 -5.35
CA MET A 1 47.33 -20.42 -5.38
C MET A 1 46.09 -20.57 -6.23
N LYS A 2 44.91 -20.39 -5.65
CA LYS A 2 43.64 -20.39 -6.40
C LYS A 2 43.36 -18.95 -6.85
N GLU A 3 43.26 -18.75 -8.15
CA GLU A 3 42.82 -17.48 -8.73
C GLU A 3 41.31 -17.32 -8.55
N TYR A 4 40.89 -16.20 -7.95
CA TYR A 4 39.51 -15.76 -7.99
C TYR A 4 39.34 -14.89 -9.23
N SER A 5 38.64 -15.43 -10.24
CA SER A 5 38.16 -14.64 -11.36
C SER A 5 37.07 -13.68 -10.86
N SER A 6 37.26 -12.39 -11.16
CA SER A 6 36.42 -11.28 -10.73
C SER A 6 35.04 -11.31 -11.43
N GLY A 7 34.01 -11.69 -10.68
CA GLY A 7 32.59 -11.58 -11.06
C GLY A 7 32.04 -10.14 -11.10
N ILE A 8 32.85 -9.17 -11.52
CA ILE A 8 32.47 -7.74 -11.57
C ILE A 8 31.69 -7.41 -12.86
N SER A 9 31.69 -8.29 -13.86
CA SER A 9 31.10 -8.00 -15.17
C SER A 9 29.57 -8.16 -15.26
N ARG A 10 28.91 -8.89 -14.35
CA ARG A 10 27.45 -9.12 -14.44
C ARG A 10 26.61 -8.19 -13.55
N THR A 11 27.14 -7.77 -12.41
CA THR A 11 26.40 -6.92 -11.46
C THR A 11 26.26 -5.47 -11.94
N VAL A 12 27.22 -4.98 -12.73
CA VAL A 12 27.17 -3.61 -13.28
C VAL A 12 26.13 -3.49 -14.41
N SER A 13 25.86 -4.56 -15.17
CA SER A 13 24.90 -4.52 -16.27
C SER A 13 23.43 -4.45 -15.79
N THR A 14 23.07 -5.13 -14.70
CA THR A 14 21.68 -5.08 -14.18
C THR A 14 21.35 -3.72 -13.56
N LEU A 15 22.29 -3.11 -12.84
CA LEU A 15 22.09 -1.77 -12.26
C LEU A 15 21.98 -0.67 -13.33
N VAL A 16 22.69 -0.81 -14.46
CA VAL A 16 22.55 0.12 -15.60
C VAL A 16 21.22 -0.07 -16.33
N ILE A 17 20.70 -1.30 -16.42
CA ILE A 17 19.38 -1.57 -17.02
C ILE A 17 18.25 -1.03 -16.13
N ILE A 18 18.33 -1.17 -14.81
CA ILE A 18 17.34 -0.63 -13.87
C ILE A 18 17.40 0.91 -13.84
N ALA A 19 18.60 1.51 -13.87
CA ALA A 19 18.74 2.97 -13.99
C ALA A 19 18.19 3.49 -15.32
N ILE A 20 18.32 2.73 -16.42
CA ILE A 20 17.68 3.06 -17.70
C ILE A 20 16.17 2.92 -17.60
N ILE A 21 15.61 1.90 -16.93
CA ILE A 21 14.15 1.77 -16.76
C ILE A 21 13.56 2.93 -15.93
N ILE A 22 14.24 3.33 -14.85
CA ILE A 22 13.81 4.47 -14.00
C ILE A 22 13.94 5.81 -14.77
N SER A 23 14.99 5.98 -15.58
CA SER A 23 15.16 7.16 -16.43
C SER A 23 14.20 7.15 -17.63
N SER A 24 13.80 5.97 -18.11
CA SER A 24 12.88 5.78 -19.24
C SER A 24 11.43 5.95 -18.80
N GLY A 25 11.04 5.56 -17.58
CA GLY A 25 9.71 5.81 -17.05
C GLY A 25 9.38 7.30 -17.00
N ILE A 26 10.36 8.12 -16.59
CA ILE A 26 10.25 9.59 -16.57
C ILE A 26 10.27 10.19 -18.00
N LEU A 27 10.96 9.55 -18.97
CA LEU A 27 11.06 10.05 -20.36
C LEU A 27 9.90 9.58 -21.27
N VAL A 28 9.32 8.40 -21.03
CA VAL A 28 8.18 7.85 -21.80
C VAL A 28 6.90 8.62 -21.48
N ILE A 29 6.70 9.05 -20.23
CA ILE A 29 5.59 9.94 -19.84
C ILE A 29 5.73 11.32 -20.52
N ALA A 30 6.96 11.82 -20.70
CA ALA A 30 7.22 13.10 -21.38
C ALA A 30 7.04 13.05 -22.92
N LEU A 31 7.08 11.86 -23.55
CA LEU A 31 7.01 11.69 -25.00
C LEU A 31 5.67 11.13 -25.53
N MET A 32 4.80 10.59 -24.67
CA MET A 32 3.52 10.00 -25.11
C MET A 32 2.31 10.95 -25.12
N GLN A 33 2.44 12.22 -24.74
CA GLN A 33 1.38 13.21 -24.97
C GLN A 33 1.52 13.88 -26.34
N SER A 34 1.06 13.20 -27.39
CA SER A 34 0.70 13.82 -28.65
C SER A 34 -0.63 13.24 -29.16
N ASN A 35 -1.60 14.16 -29.29
CA ASN A 35 -2.83 14.11 -30.07
C ASN A 35 -4.10 13.50 -29.43
N GLY A 36 -4.85 14.40 -28.78
CA GLY A 36 -6.23 14.70 -29.21
C GLY A 36 -7.35 13.81 -28.68
N ASN A 37 -7.93 14.17 -27.55
CA ASN A 37 -9.31 14.67 -27.49
C ASN A 37 -9.62 15.19 -26.08
N ILE A 38 -10.49 16.18 -26.03
CA ILE A 38 -10.76 17.03 -24.86
C ILE A 38 -11.64 16.26 -23.85
N THR A 39 -11.04 15.90 -22.73
CA THR A 39 -11.70 15.68 -21.43
C THR A 39 -10.83 16.37 -20.38
N THR A 40 -11.46 17.10 -19.46
CA THR A 40 -10.80 18.01 -18.51
C THR A 40 -9.66 17.31 -17.76
N THR A 41 -8.44 17.67 -18.12
CA THR A 41 -7.19 17.23 -17.47
C THR A 41 -7.25 17.59 -15.98
N PRO A 42 -6.94 16.67 -15.05
CA PRO A 42 -6.58 17.07 -13.70
C PRO A 42 -5.43 18.07 -13.81
N THR A 43 -5.59 19.23 -13.19
CA THR A 43 -4.52 20.22 -13.12
C THR A 43 -3.27 19.55 -12.55
N THR A 44 -2.17 19.60 -13.30
CA THR A 44 -0.84 19.18 -12.84
C THR A 44 -0.65 19.62 -11.38
N PRO A 45 -0.32 18.70 -10.46
CA PRO A 45 0.04 19.09 -9.10
C PRO A 45 1.15 20.14 -9.19
N SER A 46 0.92 21.32 -8.62
CA SER A 46 1.94 22.36 -8.57
C SER A 46 3.19 21.79 -7.90
N ASN A 47 4.36 21.94 -8.54
CA ASN A 47 5.68 21.53 -8.02
C ASN A 47 5.73 21.56 -6.48
N GLY A 48 5.62 20.39 -5.83
CA GLY A 48 5.71 20.26 -4.37
C GLY A 48 4.63 19.39 -3.69
N ASP A 49 3.54 19.04 -4.37
CA ASP A 49 2.48 18.20 -3.79
C ASP A 49 2.74 16.70 -4.03
N PHE A 50 3.62 16.13 -3.21
CA PHE A 50 4.01 14.72 -3.29
C PHE A 50 2.86 13.75 -3.01
N GLY A 51 1.85 14.15 -2.23
CA GLY A 51 0.67 13.34 -1.96
C GLY A 51 -0.15 13.13 -3.23
N ALA A 52 -0.51 14.22 -3.90
CA ALA A 52 -1.21 14.15 -5.19
C ALA A 52 -0.43 13.39 -6.26
N MET A 53 0.90 13.55 -6.31
CA MET A 53 1.75 12.80 -7.24
C MET A 53 1.78 11.29 -6.95
N ALA A 54 1.83 10.89 -5.68
CA ALA A 54 1.77 9.48 -5.29
C ALA A 54 0.42 8.86 -5.68
N VAL A 55 -0.67 9.59 -5.45
CA VAL A 55 -2.01 9.16 -5.87
C VAL A 55 -2.11 9.05 -7.38
N GLU A 56 -1.66 10.04 -8.14
CA GLU A 56 -1.69 9.99 -9.61
C GLU A 56 -0.96 8.75 -10.13
N TYR A 57 0.18 8.40 -9.53
CA TYR A 57 0.90 7.17 -9.87
C TYR A 57 0.08 5.92 -9.54
N ILE A 58 -0.41 5.80 -8.30
CA ILE A 58 -1.17 4.61 -7.86
C ILE A 58 -2.46 4.46 -8.69
N GLU A 59 -3.17 5.54 -8.97
CA GLU A 59 -4.38 5.54 -9.81
C GLU A 59 -4.08 5.13 -11.26
N SER A 60 -2.97 5.61 -11.83
CA SER A 60 -2.57 5.25 -13.20
C SER A 60 -2.34 3.75 -13.38
N ARG A 61 -2.15 3.04 -12.26
CA ARG A 61 -1.87 1.61 -12.21
C ARG A 61 -2.82 0.85 -11.32
N ARG A 62 -3.99 1.42 -11.07
CA ARG A 62 -5.02 0.82 -10.20
C ARG A 62 -5.53 -0.51 -10.72
N ASP A 63 -5.34 -0.80 -12.01
CA ASP A 63 -5.73 -2.05 -12.66
C ASP A 63 -4.58 -3.10 -12.62
N ASP A 64 -3.37 -2.67 -12.22
CA ASP A 64 -2.18 -3.51 -12.06
C ASP A 64 -1.91 -3.82 -10.57
N VAL A 65 -2.87 -3.51 -9.69
CA VAL A 65 -2.70 -3.76 -8.25
C VAL A 65 -2.92 -5.24 -7.96
N ILE A 66 -1.87 -5.89 -7.47
CA ILE A 66 -1.98 -7.28 -7.02
C ILE A 66 -2.61 -7.33 -5.63
N PHE A 67 -2.29 -6.37 -4.75
CA PHE A 67 -2.58 -6.58 -3.34
C PHE A 67 -2.46 -5.33 -2.47
N TYR A 68 -3.42 -5.15 -1.56
CA TYR A 68 -3.33 -4.25 -0.42
C TYR A 68 -3.12 -5.07 0.84
N TRP A 69 -2.10 -4.76 1.64
CA TRP A 69 -1.80 -5.47 2.89
C TRP A 69 -1.80 -4.53 4.09
N THR A 70 -2.50 -4.92 5.15
CA THR A 70 -2.39 -4.31 6.47
C THR A 70 -2.01 -5.36 7.51
N CYS A 71 -1.14 -5.03 8.44
CA CYS A 71 -0.81 -5.89 9.58
C CYS A 71 -0.26 -5.07 10.73
N ASN A 72 -0.32 -5.61 11.95
CA ASN A 72 0.38 -5.09 13.12
C ASN A 72 0.17 -3.57 13.37
N ASN A 73 -1.06 -3.10 13.18
CA ASN A 73 -1.48 -1.70 13.40
C ASN A 73 -2.73 -1.69 14.30
N THR A 74 -3.14 -0.52 14.80
CA THR A 74 -4.32 -0.37 15.67
C THR A 74 -5.58 -0.92 15.03
N LEU A 75 -5.84 -0.59 13.76
CA LEU A 75 -7.02 -1.09 13.02
C LEU A 75 -7.10 -2.63 13.04
N VAL A 76 -5.99 -3.33 12.81
CA VAL A 76 -5.93 -4.79 12.74
C VAL A 76 -5.91 -5.42 14.13
N ASN A 77 -4.94 -5.01 14.97
CA ASN A 77 -4.64 -5.65 16.25
C ASN A 77 -5.68 -5.32 17.33
N GLU A 78 -6.34 -4.17 17.24
CA GLU A 78 -7.33 -3.73 18.23
C GLU A 78 -8.75 -3.76 17.65
N ASP A 79 -9.05 -2.94 16.63
CA ASP A 79 -10.43 -2.72 16.20
C ASP A 79 -11.05 -3.99 15.58
N ILE A 80 -10.43 -4.55 14.55
CA ILE A 80 -10.95 -5.72 13.83
C ILE A 80 -10.81 -6.98 14.69
N THR A 81 -9.75 -7.10 15.49
CA THR A 81 -9.64 -8.15 16.50
C THR A 81 -10.80 -8.10 17.50
N THR A 82 -11.11 -6.92 18.04
CA THR A 82 -12.22 -6.73 18.98
C THR A 82 -13.56 -7.06 18.34
N TYR A 83 -13.75 -6.73 17.06
CA TYR A 83 -14.95 -7.11 16.31
C TYR A 83 -15.16 -8.64 16.31
N TYR A 84 -14.17 -9.42 15.88
CA TYR A 84 -14.30 -10.88 15.81
C TYR A 84 -14.41 -11.55 17.18
N GLN A 85 -13.80 -10.96 18.22
CA GLN A 85 -13.90 -11.46 19.59
C GLN A 85 -15.32 -11.37 20.20
N GLN A 86 -16.24 -10.64 19.57
CA GLN A 86 -17.64 -10.60 20.00
C GLN A 86 -18.33 -11.95 19.84
N THR A 87 -17.94 -12.73 18.84
CA THR A 87 -18.47 -14.08 18.58
C THR A 87 -17.46 -15.17 18.91
N GLU A 88 -16.17 -14.93 18.68
CA GLU A 88 -15.10 -15.90 18.83
C GLU A 88 -14.01 -15.38 19.79
N PRO A 89 -14.11 -15.64 21.11
CA PRO A 89 -13.26 -14.98 22.11
C PRO A 89 -11.74 -15.21 21.98
N SER A 90 -11.32 -16.23 21.22
CA SER A 90 -9.90 -16.50 20.94
C SER A 90 -9.39 -15.87 19.64
N ALA A 91 -10.25 -15.21 18.86
CA ALA A 91 -9.87 -14.57 17.63
C ALA A 91 -8.83 -13.48 17.89
N PHE A 92 -7.78 -13.45 17.08
CA PHE A 92 -6.81 -12.37 17.03
C PHE A 92 -6.38 -12.22 15.58
N VAL A 93 -6.40 -11.00 15.04
CA VAL A 93 -6.12 -10.76 13.62
C VAL A 93 -4.66 -10.36 13.47
N ASP A 94 -3.91 -11.10 12.66
CA ASP A 94 -2.50 -10.83 12.36
C ASP A 94 -2.35 -9.88 11.16
N GLY A 95 -3.25 -9.96 10.19
CA GLY A 95 -3.20 -9.15 8.99
C GLY A 95 -4.43 -9.30 8.12
N ILE A 96 -4.60 -8.35 7.21
CA ILE A 96 -5.70 -8.32 6.26
C ILE A 96 -5.12 -7.99 4.91
N TYR A 97 -5.67 -8.62 3.88
CA TYR A 97 -5.38 -8.20 2.54
C TYR A 97 -6.54 -8.21 1.58
N ILE A 98 -6.40 -7.37 0.57
CA ILE A 98 -7.40 -7.16 -0.47
C ILE A 98 -6.69 -7.31 -1.81
N ASN A 99 -7.07 -8.34 -2.57
CA ASN A 99 -6.53 -8.64 -3.90
C ASN A 99 -7.57 -8.26 -4.95
N GLN A 100 -7.18 -7.42 -5.91
CA GLN A 100 -8.08 -7.02 -6.99
C GLN A 100 -8.36 -8.20 -7.92
N THR A 101 -9.60 -8.31 -8.36
CA THR A 101 -10.03 -9.28 -9.38
C THR A 101 -10.69 -8.56 -10.55
N SER A 102 -10.98 -9.28 -11.63
CA SER A 102 -11.68 -8.70 -12.78
C SER A 102 -13.11 -8.22 -12.48
N THR A 103 -13.66 -8.56 -11.31
CA THR A 103 -15.05 -8.28 -10.91
C THR A 103 -15.16 -7.49 -9.60
N GLY A 104 -14.05 -7.14 -8.97
CA GLY A 104 -14.01 -6.48 -7.68
C GLY A 104 -12.74 -6.81 -6.92
N ALA A 105 -12.87 -7.31 -5.69
CA ALA A 105 -11.72 -7.76 -4.93
C ALA A 105 -12.07 -8.87 -3.94
N ASP A 106 -11.11 -9.75 -3.70
CA ASP A 106 -11.17 -10.76 -2.64
C ASP A 106 -10.49 -10.18 -1.39
N ILE A 107 -11.10 -10.41 -0.23
CA ILE A 107 -10.61 -9.98 1.08
C ILE A 107 -10.26 -11.22 1.87
N SER A 108 -9.07 -11.23 2.47
CA SER A 108 -8.66 -12.29 3.40
C SER A 108 -8.20 -11.68 4.72
N VAL A 109 -8.69 -12.25 5.81
CA VAL A 109 -8.33 -11.89 7.18
C VAL A 109 -7.56 -13.07 7.79
N LEU A 110 -6.31 -12.83 8.17
CA LEU A 110 -5.43 -13.83 8.76
C LEU A 110 -5.57 -13.80 10.27
N PHE A 111 -5.88 -14.95 10.86
CA PHE A 111 -6.03 -15.08 12.30
C PHE A 111 -4.81 -15.76 12.94
N ALA A 112 -4.44 -15.27 14.13
CA ALA A 112 -3.37 -15.84 14.91
C ALA A 112 -3.77 -17.17 15.59
N PRO A 113 -2.79 -18.04 15.84
CA PRO A 113 -1.43 -17.95 15.32
C PRO A 113 -1.44 -18.21 13.82
N TYR A 114 -0.83 -17.34 12.99
CA TYR A 114 -0.77 -17.49 11.53
C TYR A 114 -0.48 -18.93 11.05
N SER A 115 0.34 -19.69 11.78
CA SER A 115 0.64 -21.10 11.51
C SER A 115 -0.55 -22.07 11.54
N SER A 116 -1.73 -21.62 11.95
CA SER A 116 -2.96 -22.42 11.97
C SER A 116 -3.66 -22.48 10.61
N ASP A 117 -3.17 -21.71 9.61
CA ASP A 117 -3.83 -21.50 8.31
C ASP A 117 -5.31 -21.09 8.46
N LEU A 118 -5.63 -20.37 9.54
CA LEU A 118 -6.98 -19.90 9.82
C LEU A 118 -7.23 -18.56 9.11
N ILE A 119 -7.96 -18.63 8.00
CA ILE A 119 -8.19 -17.49 7.10
C ILE A 119 -9.69 -17.27 6.94
N GLY A 120 -10.17 -16.09 7.31
CA GLY A 120 -11.49 -15.62 6.92
C GLY A 120 -11.43 -15.09 5.49
N GLU A 121 -12.37 -15.50 4.65
CA GLU A 121 -12.43 -15.09 3.24
C GLU A 121 -13.75 -14.36 2.98
N GLY A 122 -13.67 -13.34 2.13
CA GLY A 122 -14.81 -12.56 1.66
C GLY A 122 -14.52 -11.93 0.31
N SER A 123 -15.53 -11.30 -0.29
CA SER A 123 -15.37 -10.62 -1.58
C SER A 123 -16.25 -9.40 -1.65
N ILE A 124 -15.78 -8.37 -2.35
CA ILE A 124 -16.52 -7.15 -2.65
C ILE A 124 -16.62 -6.94 -4.15
N ASP A 125 -17.69 -6.27 -4.58
CA ASP A 125 -17.86 -5.93 -5.99
C ASP A 125 -16.94 -4.78 -6.43
N GLN A 126 -16.84 -4.59 -7.76
CA GLN A 126 -16.03 -3.53 -8.36
C GLN A 126 -16.38 -2.14 -7.84
N THR A 127 -17.67 -1.85 -7.64
CA THR A 127 -18.11 -0.53 -7.16
C THR A 127 -17.59 -0.26 -5.75
N THR A 128 -17.69 -1.25 -4.87
CA THR A 128 -17.23 -1.17 -3.49
C THR A 128 -15.72 -1.05 -3.43
N TYR A 129 -15.00 -1.84 -4.24
CA TYR A 129 -13.54 -1.75 -4.34
C TYR A 129 -13.09 -0.36 -4.82
N GLU A 130 -13.68 0.17 -5.89
CA GLU A 130 -13.37 1.50 -6.41
C GLU A 130 -13.67 2.61 -5.37
N SER A 131 -14.76 2.48 -4.62
CA SER A 131 -15.10 3.42 -3.55
C SER A 131 -14.07 3.37 -2.41
N LEU A 132 -13.72 2.18 -1.93
CA LEU A 132 -12.72 2.00 -0.88
C LEU A 132 -11.36 2.56 -1.30
N ASN A 133 -10.94 2.27 -2.54
CA ASN A 133 -9.69 2.75 -3.10
C ASN A 133 -9.70 4.29 -3.23
N GLY A 134 -10.81 4.86 -3.70
CA GLY A 134 -11.01 6.31 -3.74
C GLY A 134 -10.95 6.97 -2.36
N ASP A 135 -11.50 6.33 -1.33
CA ASP A 135 -11.47 6.86 0.03
C ASP A 135 -10.07 6.82 0.66
N LEU A 136 -9.33 5.73 0.48
CA LEU A 136 -7.98 5.59 1.02
C LEU A 136 -6.95 6.44 0.26
N LEU A 137 -7.04 6.48 -1.07
CA LEU A 137 -6.04 7.15 -1.91
C LEU A 137 -6.44 8.58 -2.23
N ASN A 138 -7.55 8.79 -2.93
CA ASN A 138 -7.89 10.11 -3.47
C ASN A 138 -8.33 11.07 -2.37
N ASN A 139 -9.16 10.58 -1.45
CA ASN A 139 -9.62 11.38 -0.32
C ASN A 139 -8.62 11.38 0.83
N GLY A 140 -8.03 10.22 1.13
CA GLY A 140 -6.98 10.07 2.13
C GLY A 140 -5.71 10.79 1.71
N ILE A 141 -4.94 10.22 0.80
CA ILE A 141 -3.57 10.68 0.50
C ILE A 141 -3.53 11.90 -0.43
N GLY A 142 -4.37 11.93 -1.47
CA GLY A 142 -4.25 12.86 -2.59
C GLY A 142 -4.59 14.32 -2.27
N LYS A 143 -5.13 14.57 -1.07
CA LYS A 143 -5.50 15.90 -0.57
C LYS A 143 -4.58 16.40 0.54
N MET A 144 -3.62 15.59 0.97
CA MET A 144 -2.73 15.95 2.07
C MET A 144 -1.64 16.92 1.60
N GLU A 145 -1.37 17.93 2.41
CA GLU A 145 -0.25 18.84 2.15
C GLU A 145 1.08 18.21 2.59
N ALA A 146 2.18 18.57 1.92
CA ALA A 146 3.51 18.13 2.34
C ALA A 146 3.91 18.73 3.69
N ALA A 147 4.50 17.93 4.56
CA ALA A 147 4.96 18.41 5.86
C ALA A 147 6.18 19.34 5.74
N SER A 148 6.16 20.43 6.51
CA SER A 148 7.29 21.38 6.56
C SER A 148 8.47 20.89 7.39
N THR A 149 8.26 19.88 8.25
CA THR A 149 9.29 19.24 9.07
C THR A 149 9.10 17.73 9.07
N HIS A 150 10.19 16.98 8.88
CA HIS A 150 10.17 15.53 9.07
C HIS A 150 10.29 15.21 10.57
N PRO A 151 9.52 14.27 11.12
CA PRO A 151 9.84 13.71 12.43
C PRO A 151 11.18 12.97 12.32
N ASN A 152 12.05 13.17 13.32
CA ASN A 152 13.22 12.31 13.50
C ASN A 152 12.75 11.03 14.21
N ASP A 153 13.18 9.87 13.71
CA ASP A 153 12.87 8.54 14.23
C ASP A 153 11.38 8.15 14.10
N PHE A 154 11.09 7.37 13.07
CA PHE A 154 9.78 6.77 12.79
C PHE A 154 9.61 5.41 13.47
N PRO A 155 8.38 5.03 13.88
CA PRO A 155 7.28 5.89 14.33
C PRO A 155 7.58 6.53 15.69
N SER A 156 7.24 7.82 15.86
CA SER A 156 7.30 8.50 17.15
C SER A 156 6.19 8.06 18.11
N SER A 157 5.06 7.62 17.56
CA SER A 157 3.92 7.04 18.27
C SER A 157 3.71 5.58 17.86
N TRP A 158 3.49 4.73 18.87
CA TRP A 158 3.09 3.33 18.71
C TRP A 158 1.90 3.04 19.63
N PRO A 159 0.89 2.26 19.21
CA PRO A 159 0.78 1.63 17.89
C PRO A 159 0.46 2.60 16.75
N ILE A 160 0.92 2.27 15.53
CA ILE A 160 0.54 2.99 14.30
C ILE A 160 -0.95 2.73 14.04
N ASP A 161 -1.74 3.76 13.75
CA ASP A 161 -3.18 3.63 13.47
C ASP A 161 -3.47 2.80 12.21
N LEU A 162 -2.79 3.14 11.11
CA LEU A 162 -2.88 2.43 9.84
C LEU A 162 -1.51 2.19 9.23
N TYR A 163 -1.31 0.95 8.81
CA TYR A 163 -0.13 0.49 8.10
C TYR A 163 -0.55 -0.19 6.79
N MET A 164 -0.36 0.55 5.70
CA MET A 164 -0.59 0.27 4.28
C MET A 164 0.60 -0.31 3.50
N TYR A 165 0.47 -1.44 2.82
CA TYR A 165 1.24 -1.67 1.59
C TYR A 165 0.34 -1.88 0.38
N ILE A 166 0.75 -1.35 -0.77
CA ILE A 166 0.09 -1.54 -2.07
C ILE A 166 1.12 -2.11 -3.03
N PHE A 167 0.90 -3.32 -3.52
CA PHE A 167 1.84 -4.06 -4.36
C PHE A 167 1.33 -4.18 -5.79
N PHE A 168 2.24 -4.11 -6.75
CA PHE A 168 1.95 -4.18 -8.17
C PHE A 168 2.70 -5.32 -8.86
N ASP A 169 2.26 -5.68 -10.06
CA ASP A 169 2.77 -6.79 -10.87
C ASP A 169 4.17 -6.61 -11.46
N ASP A 170 4.67 -5.38 -11.49
CA ASP A 170 6.00 -5.03 -11.97
C ASP A 170 7.08 -5.06 -10.87
N ASP A 171 6.83 -5.76 -9.77
CA ASP A 171 7.71 -5.87 -8.60
C ASP A 171 7.91 -4.56 -7.82
N SER A 172 7.08 -3.54 -8.03
CA SER A 172 7.07 -2.31 -7.20
C SER A 172 5.98 -2.31 -6.12
N PHE A 173 6.16 -1.49 -5.09
CA PHE A 173 5.14 -1.28 -4.06
C PHE A 173 5.20 0.13 -3.44
N PHE A 174 4.11 0.52 -2.77
CA PHE A 174 4.04 1.70 -1.91
C PHE A 174 3.79 1.28 -0.47
N PHE A 175 4.59 1.82 0.45
CA PHE A 175 4.37 1.82 1.89
C PHE A 175 3.66 3.11 2.30
N ILE A 176 2.65 2.99 3.14
CA ILE A 176 1.91 4.10 3.75
C ILE A 176 1.79 3.84 5.26
N GLY A 177 2.34 4.71 6.08
CA GLY A 177 2.21 4.66 7.55
C GLY A 177 1.52 5.90 8.07
N TYR A 178 0.46 5.74 8.87
CA TYR A 178 -0.33 6.84 9.42
C TYR A 178 -0.38 6.77 10.94
N THR A 179 -0.14 7.92 11.55
CA THR A 179 -0.18 8.14 13.00
C THR A 179 -1.09 9.33 13.30
N SER A 180 -2.24 9.08 13.93
CA SER A 180 -3.24 10.07 14.30
C SER A 180 -2.73 11.03 15.38
N ASP A 181 -1.98 10.49 16.36
CA ASP A 181 -1.36 11.26 17.43
C ASP A 181 -0.36 12.28 16.92
N ASP A 182 0.46 11.91 15.92
CA ASP A 182 1.43 12.81 15.31
C ASP A 182 0.81 13.65 14.18
N GLY A 183 -0.38 13.28 13.68
CA GLY A 183 -1.09 13.96 12.59
C GLY A 183 -0.40 13.85 11.22
N MET A 184 0.29 12.74 10.98
CA MET A 184 1.25 12.61 9.87
C MET A 184 1.07 11.30 9.12
N VAL A 185 1.32 11.35 7.81
CA VAL A 185 1.45 10.16 6.94
C VAL A 185 2.83 10.12 6.32
N PHE A 186 3.47 8.95 6.38
CA PHE A 186 4.68 8.66 5.64
C PHE A 186 4.37 7.79 4.42
N ILE A 187 4.90 8.19 3.26
CA ILE A 187 4.78 7.42 2.01
C ILE A 187 6.15 7.13 1.45
N GLN A 188 6.40 5.87 1.10
CA GLN A 188 7.67 5.46 0.49
C GLN A 188 7.43 4.37 -0.54
N ASN A 189 8.07 4.49 -1.70
CA ASN A 189 8.05 3.44 -2.71
C ASN A 189 9.20 2.44 -2.51
N GLY A 190 9.04 1.25 -3.06
CA GLY A 190 10.06 0.22 -3.00
C GLY A 190 9.85 -0.90 -4.01
N THR A 191 10.52 -2.02 -3.76
CA THR A 191 10.45 -3.25 -4.56
C THR A 191 10.12 -4.46 -3.69
N TRP A 192 9.46 -5.45 -4.29
CA TRP A 192 9.10 -6.71 -3.66
C TRP A 192 9.30 -7.89 -4.62
N SER A 193 9.26 -9.12 -4.12
CA SER A 193 9.51 -10.33 -4.94
C SER A 193 8.41 -11.40 -4.80
N GLY A 194 7.17 -10.98 -4.56
CA GLY A 194 6.06 -11.90 -4.34
C GLY A 194 5.84 -12.25 -2.87
N PHE A 195 5.07 -13.30 -2.63
CA PHE A 195 4.76 -13.80 -1.29
C PHE A 195 5.81 -14.81 -0.80
N ARG A 196 6.13 -14.71 0.49
CA ARG A 196 6.82 -15.76 1.23
C ARG A 196 5.88 -16.95 1.43
N SER A 197 6.44 -18.09 1.80
CA SER A 197 5.65 -19.31 2.08
C SER A 197 4.64 -19.15 3.22
N ASN A 198 4.79 -18.12 4.05
CA ASN A 198 3.89 -17.75 5.12
C ASN A 198 2.97 -16.57 4.73
N GLY A 199 2.66 -16.38 3.45
CA GLY A 199 1.69 -15.39 2.97
C GLY A 199 2.12 -13.92 3.13
N HIS A 200 3.22 -13.64 3.82
CA HIS A 200 3.75 -12.28 3.94
C HIS A 200 4.42 -11.85 2.64
N PRO A 201 4.19 -10.62 2.15
CA PRO A 201 4.93 -10.09 1.02
C PRO A 201 6.43 -9.96 1.34
N ASP A 202 7.29 -10.29 0.37
CA ASP A 202 8.74 -10.18 0.49
C ASP A 202 9.24 -8.85 -0.06
N VAL A 203 9.33 -7.84 0.81
CA VAL A 203 9.90 -6.54 0.48
C VAL A 203 11.42 -6.67 0.30
N THR A 204 11.92 -6.42 -0.92
CA THR A 204 13.33 -6.58 -1.29
C THR A 204 14.14 -5.31 -1.15
N GLY A 205 13.50 -4.15 -1.08
CA GLY A 205 14.18 -2.89 -0.83
C GLY A 205 13.27 -1.67 -0.91
N TYR A 206 13.66 -0.62 -0.19
CA TYR A 206 13.02 0.69 -0.24
C TYR A 206 13.79 1.62 -1.17
N ILE A 207 13.09 2.48 -1.91
CA ILE A 207 13.68 3.45 -2.83
C ILE A 207 13.64 4.83 -2.17
N GLY A 208 14.80 5.47 -2.04
CA GLY A 208 14.90 6.81 -1.46
C GLY A 208 14.50 6.87 0.02
N ASN A 209 14.19 8.08 0.50
CA ASN A 209 13.92 8.35 1.92
C ASN A 209 12.41 8.48 2.26
N GLY A 210 11.51 8.30 1.29
CA GLY A 210 10.08 8.57 1.44
C GLY A 210 9.74 10.05 1.65
N TYR A 211 8.45 10.33 1.85
CA TYR A 211 7.88 11.66 2.01
C TYR A 211 6.88 11.69 3.16
N TRP A 212 6.82 12.85 3.81
CA TRP A 212 5.91 13.11 4.92
C TRP A 212 4.81 14.06 4.47
N LEU A 213 3.57 13.70 4.79
CA LEU A 213 2.35 14.45 4.51
C LEU A 213 1.64 14.78 5.83
N VAL A 214 0.97 15.92 5.88
CA VAL A 214 0.13 16.35 6.99
C VAL A 214 -1.26 15.74 6.79
N GLU A 215 -1.71 14.92 7.74
CA GLU A 215 -2.91 14.13 7.55
C GLU A 215 -4.21 14.94 7.72
N ASP A 216 -4.25 15.93 8.61
CA ASP A 216 -5.42 16.83 8.86
C ASP A 216 -6.81 16.15 8.80
N GLY A 217 -6.93 14.92 9.30
CA GLY A 217 -8.15 14.11 9.34
C GLY A 217 -8.55 13.40 8.06
N HIS A 218 -7.76 13.47 6.98
CA HIS A 218 -8.09 12.93 5.66
C HIS A 218 -8.19 11.39 5.61
N LEU A 219 -7.43 10.63 6.40
CA LEU A 219 -7.45 9.16 6.43
C LEU A 219 -8.49 8.57 7.36
N ASN A 220 -9.09 9.36 8.25
CA ASN A 220 -10.08 8.85 9.20
C ASN A 220 -11.28 8.18 8.49
N SER A 221 -11.80 8.81 7.43
CA SER A 221 -12.90 8.25 6.62
C SER A 221 -12.48 6.98 5.90
N GLY A 222 -11.29 6.95 5.30
CA GLY A 222 -10.73 5.79 4.61
C GLY A 222 -10.53 4.59 5.56
N MET A 223 -10.03 4.83 6.78
CA MET A 223 -9.92 3.79 7.81
C MET A 223 -11.29 3.24 8.22
N THR A 224 -12.27 4.13 8.42
CA THR A 224 -13.64 3.72 8.76
C THR A 224 -14.27 2.89 7.63
N ALA A 225 -14.04 3.28 6.38
CA ALA A 225 -14.49 2.54 5.21
C ALA A 225 -13.81 1.16 5.13
N LEU A 226 -12.50 1.07 5.38
CA LEU A 226 -11.77 -0.19 5.40
C LEU A 226 -12.29 -1.13 6.50
N TYR A 227 -12.42 -0.63 7.73
CA TYR A 227 -13.02 -1.37 8.85
C TYR A 227 -14.41 -1.93 8.48
N THR A 228 -15.29 -1.07 7.99
CA THR A 228 -16.67 -1.43 7.63
C THR A 228 -16.71 -2.42 6.49
N THR A 229 -15.82 -2.27 5.49
CA THR A 229 -15.76 -3.18 4.35
C THR A 229 -15.34 -4.58 4.80
N VAL A 230 -14.31 -4.70 5.64
CA VAL A 230 -13.85 -6.00 6.14
C VAL A 230 -14.95 -6.66 6.98
N THR A 231 -15.44 -5.96 8.00
CA THR A 231 -16.39 -6.51 8.98
C THR A 231 -17.77 -6.86 8.41
N ASN A 232 -18.16 -6.28 7.27
CA ASN A 232 -19.41 -6.63 6.60
C ASN A 232 -19.28 -7.80 5.62
N ASN A 233 -18.07 -8.14 5.18
CA ASN A 233 -17.86 -9.07 4.07
C ASN A 233 -17.04 -10.31 4.42
N VAL A 234 -16.35 -10.32 5.55
CA VAL A 234 -15.51 -11.44 5.98
C VAL A 234 -16.00 -11.95 7.33
N ASP A 235 -16.50 -13.18 7.35
CA ASP A 235 -16.83 -13.88 8.57
C ASP A 235 -15.60 -14.56 9.18
N TYR A 236 -15.66 -14.86 10.48
CA TYR A 236 -14.66 -15.73 11.09
C TYR A 236 -14.79 -17.15 10.51
N PRO A 237 -13.68 -17.79 10.08
CA PRO A 237 -13.75 -19.12 9.47
C PRO A 237 -14.26 -20.17 10.44
N GLU A 238 -15.19 -21.02 9.97
CA GLU A 238 -15.64 -22.18 10.73
C GLU A 238 -14.50 -23.23 10.81
N ALA A 239 -14.25 -23.76 12.01
CA ALA A 239 -13.23 -24.78 12.28
C ALA A 239 -13.63 -26.19 11.80
#